data_AF-A0A7C1ENY5-F1
#
_entry.id   AF-A0A7C1ENY5-F1
#
_cell.length_a   1.000
_cell.length_b   1.000
_cell.length_c   1.000
_cell.angle_alpha   90.00
_cell.angle_beta   90.00
_cell.angle_gamma   90.00
#
_symmetry.space_group_name_H-M   'P 1'
#
loop_
_entity.id
_entity.type
_entity.pdbx_description
1 polymer ?
#
loop_
_entity_poly.entity_id
_entity_poly.type
_entity_poly.pdbx_seq_one_letter_code
_entity_poly.pdbx_strand_id
1 'polypeptide(L)'
;MLRIIIQSAFLTVLTLFGGLALGTAVGFWVFESLPGHSTLSPSALHISLAALPAFAGFWGGSAVWGILMGRMAGSAETRRMALAGMLGFAPITLVLGIGLSAVEPFVIEQIGALFPIHRIFTLMFAPSAFLIAGLSAWALGRGLRSKALAWKLLWQVSGAAALAFLVVNLVMEFSGWVVGGPNAAERYTMLTVMFLGNFGTALAGGALLGVMLTPLAQSTHTASRSPV
;
A
#
# COMPACT_ATOMS: atom_id res chain seq x y z
N MET A 1 21.58 11.56 -0.59
CA MET A 1 20.91 10.26 -0.41
C MET A 1 19.86 10.28 0.71
N LEU A 2 20.20 10.62 1.95
CA LEU A 2 19.24 10.62 3.08
C LEU A 2 17.94 11.42 2.81
N ARG A 3 18.05 12.63 2.26
CA ARG A 3 16.89 13.44 1.88
C ARG A 3 15.92 12.72 0.94
N ILE A 4 16.44 11.98 -0.05
CA ILE A 4 15.61 11.28 -1.04
C ILE A 4 14.90 10.11 -0.38
N ILE A 5 15.60 9.35 0.47
CA ILE A 5 15.04 8.23 1.25
C ILE A 5 13.84 8.70 2.09
N ILE A 6 14.04 9.76 2.87
CA ILE A 6 12.99 10.30 3.74
C ILE A 6 11.83 10.84 2.91
N GLN A 7 12.14 11.60 1.86
CA GLN A 7 11.13 12.20 1.00
C GLN A 7 10.28 11.13 0.31
N SER A 8 10.89 10.08 -0.24
CA SER A 8 10.16 9.04 -0.97
C SER A 8 9.32 8.15 -0.05
N ALA A 9 9.83 7.81 1.13
CA ALA A 9 9.08 7.13 2.17
C ALA A 9 7.88 7.96 2.64
N PHE A 10 8.11 9.24 2.95
CA PHE A 10 7.07 10.17 3.38
C PHE A 10 6.01 10.37 2.31
N LEU A 11 6.41 10.58 1.06
CA LEU A 11 5.46 10.72 -0.06
C LEU A 11 4.62 9.46 -0.23
N THR A 12 5.24 8.27 -0.16
CA THR A 12 4.51 6.99 -0.28
C THR A 12 3.44 6.85 0.79
N VAL A 13 3.79 7.13 2.05
CA VAL A 13 2.81 7.15 3.15
C VAL A 13 1.75 8.22 2.92
N LEU A 14 2.15 9.47 2.72
CA LEU A 14 1.22 10.59 2.60
C LEU A 14 0.19 10.38 1.49
N THR A 15 0.61 9.86 0.34
CA THR A 15 -0.30 9.69 -0.80
C THR A 15 -1.13 8.42 -0.71
N LEU A 16 -0.53 7.28 -0.36
CA LEU A 16 -1.25 6.00 -0.36
C LEU A 16 -2.10 5.84 0.91
N PHE A 17 -1.51 6.05 2.09
CA PHE A 17 -2.27 6.04 3.35
C PHE A 17 -3.14 7.27 3.48
N GLY A 18 -2.62 8.47 3.18
CA GLY A 18 -3.42 9.69 3.29
C GLY A 18 -4.58 9.71 2.29
N GLY A 19 -4.40 9.20 1.07
CA GLY A 19 -5.48 9.05 0.10
C GLY A 19 -6.57 8.10 0.58
N LEU A 20 -6.19 6.94 1.13
CA LEU A 20 -7.14 5.99 1.72
C LEU A 20 -7.86 6.60 2.94
N ALA A 21 -7.11 7.18 3.89
CA ALA A 21 -7.66 7.75 5.11
C ALA A 21 -8.62 8.91 4.84
N LEU A 22 -8.24 9.85 3.95
CA LEU A 22 -9.11 10.94 3.55
C LEU A 22 -10.36 10.43 2.81
N GLY A 23 -10.18 9.48 1.88
CA GLY A 23 -11.30 8.87 1.16
C GLY A 23 -12.29 8.19 2.11
N THR A 24 -11.79 7.41 3.06
CA THR A 24 -12.61 6.74 4.08
C THR A 24 -13.28 7.74 5.03
N ALA A 25 -12.58 8.79 5.47
CA ALA A 25 -13.15 9.80 6.35
C ALA A 25 -14.30 10.57 5.66
N VAL A 26 -14.11 10.94 4.38
CA VAL A 26 -15.18 11.56 3.58
C VAL A 26 -16.32 10.57 3.33
N GLY A 27 -16.01 9.31 3.05
CA GLY A 27 -17.02 8.26 2.87
C GLY A 27 -17.88 8.04 4.11
N PHE A 28 -17.25 8.02 5.29
CA PHE A 28 -17.93 7.96 6.58
C PHE A 28 -18.83 9.19 6.79
N TRP A 29 -18.31 10.39 6.52
CA TRP A 29 -19.12 11.61 6.61
C TRP A 29 -20.33 11.60 5.68
N VAL A 30 -20.16 11.09 4.45
CA VAL A 30 -21.27 10.88 3.51
C VAL A 30 -22.29 9.90 4.08
N PHE A 31 -21.85 8.76 4.62
CA PHE A 31 -22.72 7.75 5.21
C PHE A 31 -23.60 8.33 6.33
N GLU A 32 -22.99 9.04 7.28
CA GLU A 32 -23.68 9.66 8.43
C GLU A 32 -24.61 10.81 8.01
N SER A 33 -24.33 11.46 6.89
CA SER A 33 -25.17 12.55 6.36
C SER A 33 -26.40 12.06 5.61
N LEU A 34 -26.49 10.77 5.28
CA LEU A 34 -27.62 10.22 4.54
C LEU A 34 -28.84 10.02 5.45
N PRO A 35 -30.05 10.40 4.99
CA PRO A 35 -31.27 10.23 5.77
C PRO A 35 -31.64 8.75 5.91
N GLY A 36 -31.87 8.32 7.15
CA GLY A 36 -32.20 6.92 7.46
C GLY A 36 -31.01 5.97 7.44
N HIS A 37 -29.78 6.49 7.55
CA HIS A 37 -28.61 5.63 7.75
C HIS A 37 -28.75 4.81 9.05
N SER A 38 -28.19 3.60 9.05
CA SER A 38 -28.14 2.71 10.21
C SER A 38 -26.85 1.92 10.17
N THR A 39 -26.11 1.92 11.27
CA THR A 39 -24.89 1.11 11.42
C THR A 39 -25.19 -0.36 11.72
N LEU A 40 -26.39 -0.64 12.25
CA LEU A 40 -26.84 -2.00 12.59
C LEU A 40 -27.51 -2.72 11.41
N SER A 41 -28.10 -1.97 10.48
CA SER A 41 -28.73 -2.52 9.28
C SER A 41 -28.51 -1.57 8.09
N PRO A 42 -27.24 -1.41 7.65
CA PRO A 42 -26.91 -0.48 6.58
C PRO A 42 -27.54 -0.94 5.27
N SER A 43 -28.23 -0.03 4.58
CA SER A 43 -28.77 -0.34 3.26
C SER A 43 -27.63 -0.39 2.23
N ALA A 44 -27.75 -1.30 1.25
CA ALA A 44 -26.74 -1.46 0.20
C ALA A 44 -26.49 -0.15 -0.59
N LEU A 45 -27.53 0.68 -0.74
CA LEU A 45 -27.43 1.99 -1.37
C LEU A 45 -26.54 2.94 -0.56
N HIS A 46 -26.73 3.02 0.77
CA HIS A 46 -25.93 3.87 1.64
C HIS A 46 -24.46 3.46 1.63
N ILE A 47 -24.19 2.15 1.71
CA ILE A 47 -22.83 1.60 1.62
C ILE A 47 -22.20 1.96 0.28
N SER A 48 -22.92 1.79 -0.82
CA SER A 48 -22.40 2.05 -2.17
C SER A 48 -22.05 3.54 -2.36
N LEU A 49 -22.92 4.44 -1.89
CA LEU A 49 -22.67 5.88 -1.95
C LEU A 49 -21.48 6.30 -1.08
N ALA A 50 -21.37 5.73 0.13
CA ALA A 50 -20.26 5.98 1.04
C ALA A 50 -18.93 5.39 0.54
N ALA A 51 -18.97 4.33 -0.26
CA ALA A 51 -17.77 3.74 -0.85
C ALA A 51 -17.16 4.61 -1.96
N LEU A 52 -17.95 5.43 -2.66
CA LEU A 52 -17.46 6.26 -3.78
C LEU A 52 -16.32 7.21 -3.36
N PRO A 53 -16.43 8.00 -2.27
CA PRO A 53 -15.29 8.79 -1.78
C PRO A 53 -14.08 7.96 -1.38
N ALA A 54 -14.29 6.78 -0.77
CA ALA A 54 -13.19 5.88 -0.41
C ALA A 54 -12.43 5.41 -1.65
N PHE A 55 -13.15 4.97 -2.69
CA PHE A 55 -12.55 4.65 -3.98
C PHE A 55 -11.86 5.86 -4.59
N ALA A 56 -12.51 7.03 -4.64
CA ALA A 56 -11.92 8.24 -5.21
C ALA A 56 -10.61 8.63 -4.52
N GLY A 57 -10.58 8.60 -3.18
CA GLY A 57 -9.37 8.87 -2.39
C GLY A 57 -8.28 7.82 -2.62
N PHE A 58 -8.66 6.55 -2.71
CA PHE A 58 -7.73 5.46 -2.96
C PHE A 58 -7.08 5.52 -4.34
N TRP A 59 -7.88 5.67 -5.40
CA TRP A 59 -7.40 5.82 -6.77
C TRP A 59 -6.66 7.14 -6.97
N GLY A 60 -7.17 8.24 -6.40
CA GLY A 60 -6.55 9.56 -6.46
C GLY A 60 -5.20 9.62 -5.75
N GLY A 61 -5.11 9.07 -4.54
CA GLY A 61 -3.85 8.94 -3.80
C GLY A 61 -2.80 8.13 -4.57
N SER A 62 -3.24 7.03 -5.20
CA SER A 62 -2.40 6.21 -6.08
C SER A 62 -1.90 6.96 -7.31
N ALA A 63 -2.75 7.78 -7.93
CA ALA A 63 -2.39 8.63 -9.06
C ALA A 63 -1.34 9.66 -8.66
N VAL A 64 -1.58 10.38 -7.57
CA VAL A 64 -0.66 11.40 -7.03
C VAL A 64 0.68 10.79 -6.66
N TRP A 65 0.67 9.63 -5.99
CA TRP A 65 1.87 8.85 -5.70
C TRP A 65 2.70 8.60 -6.96
N GLY A 66 2.07 8.07 -8.01
CA GLY A 66 2.76 7.74 -9.26
C GLY A 66 3.35 8.97 -9.95
N ILE A 67 2.61 10.08 -9.98
CA ILE A 67 3.10 11.37 -10.50
C ILE A 67 4.35 11.82 -9.73
N LEU A 68 4.31 11.81 -8.40
CA LEU A 68 5.41 12.31 -7.57
C LEU A 68 6.66 11.43 -7.68
N MET A 69 6.50 10.10 -7.69
CA MET A 69 7.61 9.17 -7.94
C MET A 69 8.17 9.33 -9.36
N GLY A 70 7.32 9.54 -10.35
CA GLY A 70 7.73 9.83 -11.72
C GLY A 70 8.54 11.11 -11.84
N ARG A 71 8.12 12.18 -11.16
CA ARG A 71 8.85 13.45 -11.09
C ARG A 71 10.22 13.28 -10.42
N MET A 72 10.29 12.51 -9.33
CA MET A 72 11.56 12.17 -8.69
C MET A 72 12.51 11.38 -9.60
N ALA A 73 11.99 10.62 -10.56
CA ALA A 73 12.77 9.91 -11.57
C ALA A 73 13.10 10.78 -12.80
N GLY A 74 12.71 12.06 -12.82
CA GLY A 74 12.92 12.97 -13.95
C GLY A 74 11.92 12.82 -15.10
N SER A 75 10.76 12.19 -14.89
CA SER A 75 9.73 12.05 -15.92
C SER A 75 8.83 13.29 -16.02
N ALA A 76 8.65 13.82 -17.24
CA ALA A 76 7.68 14.90 -17.52
C ALA A 76 6.24 14.37 -17.77
N GLU A 77 6.09 13.07 -18.00
CA GLU A 77 4.86 12.44 -18.49
C GLU A 77 3.85 12.15 -17.37
N THR A 78 3.25 13.21 -16.83
CA THR A 78 2.34 13.17 -15.67
C THR A 78 1.20 12.17 -15.84
N ARG A 79 0.49 12.18 -16.99
CA ARG A 79 -0.66 11.29 -17.24
C ARG A 79 -0.27 9.81 -17.16
N ARG A 80 0.87 9.46 -17.74
CA ARG A 80 1.35 8.07 -17.77
C ARG A 80 1.76 7.59 -16.37
N MET A 81 2.42 8.46 -15.62
CA MET A 81 2.84 8.16 -14.25
C MET A 81 1.64 8.07 -13.29
N ALA A 82 0.61 8.89 -13.50
CA ALA A 82 -0.66 8.78 -12.78
C ALA A 82 -1.32 7.41 -13.02
N LEU A 83 -1.45 7.00 -14.29
CA LEU A 83 -2.00 5.70 -14.66
C LEU A 83 -1.18 4.54 -14.10
N ALA A 84 0.16 4.64 -14.13
CA ALA A 84 1.04 3.64 -13.54
C ALA A 84 0.82 3.48 -12.03
N GLY A 85 0.64 4.60 -11.31
CA GLY A 85 0.32 4.57 -9.88
C GLY A 85 -1.06 3.98 -9.60
N MET A 86 -2.09 4.47 -10.30
CA MET A 86 -3.47 3.98 -10.21
C MET A 86 -3.56 2.48 -10.44
N LEU A 87 -3.08 2.00 -11.59
CA LEU A 87 -3.20 0.59 -11.99
C LEU A 87 -2.24 -0.31 -11.22
N GLY A 88 -1.11 0.23 -10.75
CA GLY A 88 -0.11 -0.51 -10.00
C GLY A 88 -0.54 -0.85 -8.57
N PHE A 89 -1.21 0.08 -7.89
CA PHE A 89 -1.53 -0.07 -6.46
C PHE A 89 -2.99 -0.41 -6.20
N ALA A 90 -3.94 0.32 -6.79
CA ALA A 90 -5.34 0.19 -6.37
C ALA A 90 -5.97 -1.18 -6.73
N PRO A 91 -5.88 -1.68 -7.99
CA PRO A 91 -6.43 -2.98 -8.35
C PRO A 91 -5.86 -4.14 -7.54
N ILE A 92 -4.53 -4.21 -7.41
CA ILE A 92 -3.90 -5.33 -6.71
C ILE A 92 -4.25 -5.33 -5.23
N THR A 93 -4.31 -4.16 -4.60
CA THR A 93 -4.68 -4.05 -3.19
C THR A 93 -6.13 -4.44 -2.97
N LEU A 94 -7.05 -4.06 -3.87
CA LEU A 94 -8.45 -4.48 -3.80
C LEU A 94 -8.61 -5.99 -4.00
N VAL A 95 -7.95 -6.54 -5.03
CA VAL A 95 -7.98 -7.99 -5.32
C VAL A 95 -7.45 -8.79 -4.14
N LEU A 96 -6.32 -8.38 -3.55
CA LEU A 96 -5.76 -9.05 -2.39
C LEU A 96 -6.60 -8.83 -1.13
N GLY A 97 -7.13 -7.62 -0.91
CA GLY A 97 -8.01 -7.36 0.24
C GLY A 97 -9.26 -8.24 0.21
N ILE A 98 -9.97 -8.26 -0.92
CA ILE A 98 -11.16 -9.11 -1.12
C ILE A 98 -10.77 -10.59 -1.07
N GLY A 99 -9.68 -10.97 -1.74
CA GLY A 99 -9.20 -12.35 -1.76
C GLY A 99 -8.84 -12.87 -0.37
N LEU A 100 -8.14 -12.07 0.43
CA LEU A 100 -7.81 -12.41 1.82
C LEU A 100 -9.07 -12.53 2.66
N SER A 101 -10.02 -11.59 2.57
CA SER A 101 -11.29 -11.68 3.29
C SER A 101 -12.12 -12.91 2.93
N ALA A 102 -12.11 -13.32 1.66
CA ALA A 102 -12.84 -14.50 1.20
C ALA A 102 -12.15 -15.82 1.60
N VAL A 103 -10.82 -15.82 1.64
CA VAL A 103 -10.01 -17.01 1.94
C VAL A 103 -9.82 -17.20 3.45
N GLU A 104 -9.89 -16.14 4.26
CA GLU A 104 -9.68 -16.17 5.71
C GLU A 104 -10.52 -17.23 6.44
N PRO A 105 -11.87 -17.31 6.26
CA PRO A 105 -12.67 -18.31 6.96
C PRO A 105 -12.23 -19.74 6.64
N PHE A 106 -11.95 -20.01 5.36
CA PHE A 106 -11.50 -21.31 4.89
C PHE A 106 -10.14 -21.71 5.47
N VAL A 107 -9.18 -20.77 5.49
CA VAL A 107 -7.84 -21.02 6.03
C VAL A 107 -7.89 -21.24 7.54
N ILE A 108 -8.70 -20.46 8.27
CA ILE A 108 -8.85 -20.64 9.72
C ILE A 108 -9.48 -21.99 10.02
N GLU A 109 -10.52 -22.40 9.28
CA GLU A 109 -11.20 -23.67 9.50
C GLU A 109 -10.30 -24.88 9.20
N GLN A 110 -9.57 -24.85 8.07
CA GLN A 110 -8.76 -26.01 7.65
C GLN A 110 -7.37 -26.05 8.30
N ILE A 111 -6.75 -24.90 8.51
CA ILE A 111 -5.33 -24.78 8.90
C ILE A 111 -5.18 -24.28 10.34
N GLY A 112 -6.22 -23.64 10.90
CA GLY A 112 -6.20 -23.10 12.27
C GLY A 112 -6.05 -24.16 13.37
N ALA A 113 -6.37 -25.42 13.08
CA ALA A 113 -6.10 -26.54 13.99
C ALA A 113 -4.61 -26.92 14.04
N LEU A 114 -3.85 -26.62 12.99
CA LEU A 114 -2.43 -26.99 12.85
C LEU A 114 -1.49 -25.83 13.19
N PHE A 115 -1.90 -24.59 12.92
CA PHE A 115 -1.09 -23.40 13.12
C PHE A 115 -1.81 -22.35 13.96
N PRO A 116 -1.09 -21.66 14.88
CA PRO A 116 -1.64 -20.52 15.58
C PRO A 116 -2.07 -19.40 14.61
N ILE A 117 -3.19 -18.73 14.91
CA ILE A 117 -3.78 -17.67 14.07
C ILE A 117 -2.77 -16.58 13.71
N HIS A 118 -1.92 -16.15 14.64
CA HIS A 118 -0.89 -15.13 14.37
C HIS A 118 0.13 -15.56 13.31
N ARG A 119 0.44 -16.86 13.20
CA ARG A 119 1.33 -17.38 12.14
C ARG A 119 0.62 -17.40 10.80
N ILE A 120 -0.65 -17.83 10.78
CA ILE A 120 -1.50 -17.76 9.58
C ILE A 120 -1.59 -16.32 9.07
N PHE A 121 -1.88 -15.37 9.96
CA PHE A 121 -1.88 -13.94 9.66
C PHE A 121 -0.57 -13.50 9.01
N THR A 122 0.58 -13.85 9.60
CA THR A 122 1.90 -13.51 9.07
C THR A 122 2.11 -14.09 7.67
N LEU A 123 1.76 -15.36 7.47
CA LEU A 123 1.91 -16.09 6.21
C LEU A 123 1.00 -15.57 5.11
N MET A 124 -0.14 -14.95 5.44
CA MET A 124 -1.04 -14.34 4.47
C MET A 124 -0.64 -12.90 4.14
N PHE A 125 -0.30 -12.10 5.15
CA PHE A 125 -0.07 -10.66 4.97
C PHE A 125 1.32 -10.31 4.47
N ALA A 126 2.38 -11.04 4.85
CA ALA A 126 3.73 -10.74 4.34
C ALA A 126 3.85 -10.96 2.81
N PRO A 127 3.32 -12.05 2.22
CA PRO A 127 3.25 -12.20 0.77
C PRO A 127 2.33 -11.17 0.10
N SER A 128 1.25 -10.76 0.77
CA SER A 128 0.38 -9.71 0.23
C SER A 128 1.10 -8.37 0.16
N ALA A 129 1.85 -7.99 1.20
CA ALA A 129 2.71 -6.81 1.20
C ALA A 129 3.77 -6.87 0.10
N PHE A 130 4.38 -8.05 -0.12
CA PHE A 130 5.29 -8.30 -1.24
C PHE A 130 4.62 -7.99 -2.59
N LEU A 131 3.45 -8.58 -2.84
CA LEU A 131 2.74 -8.47 -4.11
C LEU A 131 2.27 -7.03 -4.38
N ILE A 132 1.68 -6.36 -3.39
CA ILE A 132 1.22 -4.98 -3.52
C ILE A 132 2.39 -4.06 -3.86
N ALA A 133 3.46 -4.10 -3.05
CA ALA A 133 4.62 -3.23 -3.26
C ALA A 133 5.34 -3.54 -4.59
N GLY A 134 5.51 -4.83 -4.90
CA GLY A 134 6.19 -5.30 -6.10
C GLY A 134 5.45 -4.93 -7.39
N LEU A 135 4.15 -5.20 -7.48
CA LEU A 135 3.37 -4.88 -8.67
C LEU A 135 3.18 -3.37 -8.83
N SER A 136 3.05 -2.62 -7.74
CA SER A 136 3.04 -1.15 -7.76
C SER A 136 4.35 -0.58 -8.30
N ALA A 137 5.49 -1.06 -7.79
CA ALA A 137 6.82 -0.61 -8.23
C ALA A 137 7.13 -1.05 -9.67
N TRP A 138 6.69 -2.25 -10.06
CA TRP A 138 6.78 -2.72 -11.44
C TRP A 138 5.99 -1.83 -12.40
N ALA A 139 4.75 -1.50 -12.06
CA ALA A 139 3.90 -0.62 -12.86
C ALA A 139 4.54 0.76 -13.04
N LEU A 140 5.17 1.31 -11.99
CA LEU A 140 5.98 2.53 -12.11
C LEU A 140 7.15 2.38 -13.08
N GLY A 141 7.94 1.30 -12.97
CA GLY A 141 9.04 1.06 -13.91
C GLY A 141 8.58 0.94 -15.37
N ARG A 142 7.42 0.33 -15.60
CA ARG A 142 6.76 0.30 -16.91
C ARG A 142 6.30 1.70 -17.35
N GLY A 143 5.75 2.49 -16.42
CA GLY A 143 5.43 3.91 -16.62
C GLY A 143 6.65 4.76 -16.98
N LEU A 144 7.84 4.41 -16.48
CA LEU A 144 9.11 5.04 -16.85
C LEU A 144 9.71 4.49 -18.15
N ARG A 145 8.99 3.61 -18.87
CA ARG A 145 9.43 2.94 -20.11
C ARG A 145 10.70 2.10 -19.97
N SER A 146 11.08 1.70 -18.76
CA SER A 146 12.25 0.86 -18.53
C SER A 146 11.85 -0.53 -18.03
N LYS A 147 11.87 -1.53 -18.92
CA LYS A 147 11.54 -2.92 -18.58
C LYS A 147 12.51 -3.51 -17.55
N ALA A 148 13.81 -3.25 -17.72
CA ALA A 148 14.84 -3.73 -16.81
C ALA A 148 14.66 -3.14 -15.40
N LEU A 149 14.38 -1.83 -15.33
CA LEU A 149 14.07 -1.17 -14.06
C LEU A 149 12.80 -1.73 -13.43
N ALA A 150 11.74 -1.96 -14.21
CA ALA A 150 10.48 -2.50 -13.70
C ALA A 150 10.68 -3.84 -12.97
N TRP A 151 11.46 -4.76 -13.55
CA TRP A 151 11.77 -6.03 -12.91
C TRP A 151 12.68 -5.87 -11.68
N LYS A 152 13.67 -4.98 -11.75
CA LYS A 152 14.54 -4.70 -10.61
C LYS A 152 13.73 -4.12 -9.44
N LEU A 153 12.85 -3.16 -9.74
CA LEU A 153 11.94 -2.54 -8.78
C LEU A 153 11.00 -3.57 -8.18
N LEU A 154 10.40 -4.45 -8.99
CA LEU A 154 9.52 -5.51 -8.52
C LEU A 154 10.19 -6.27 -7.39
N TRP A 155 11.35 -6.89 -7.64
CA TRP A 155 11.99 -7.79 -6.67
C TRP A 155 12.61 -7.08 -5.48
N GLN A 156 13.27 -5.94 -5.69
CA GLN A 156 13.97 -5.24 -4.61
C GLN A 156 12.99 -4.52 -3.68
N VAL A 157 12.00 -3.82 -4.24
CA VAL A 157 10.99 -3.10 -3.45
C VAL A 157 10.07 -4.08 -2.74
N SER A 158 9.62 -5.16 -3.41
CA SER A 158 8.77 -6.17 -2.78
C SER A 158 9.47 -6.91 -1.65
N GLY A 159 10.74 -7.28 -1.82
CA GLY A 159 11.54 -7.94 -0.79
C GLY A 159 11.72 -7.07 0.45
N ALA A 160 12.08 -5.79 0.27
CA ALA A 160 12.21 -4.84 1.36
C ALA A 160 10.87 -4.58 2.07
N ALA A 161 9.79 -4.44 1.32
CA ALA A 161 8.43 -4.25 1.81
C ALA A 161 7.95 -5.44 2.66
N ALA A 162 8.09 -6.66 2.14
CA ALA A 162 7.69 -7.88 2.85
C ALA A 162 8.53 -8.12 4.10
N LEU A 163 9.85 -7.88 4.03
CA LEU A 163 10.73 -7.99 5.18
C LEU A 163 10.37 -6.96 6.26
N ALA A 164 10.07 -5.72 5.87
CA ALA A 164 9.64 -4.69 6.81
C ALA A 164 8.34 -5.07 7.51
N PHE A 165 7.34 -5.57 6.76
CA PHE A 165 6.12 -6.11 7.34
C PHE A 165 6.42 -7.20 8.36
N LEU A 166 7.24 -8.19 7.97
CA LEU A 166 7.59 -9.32 8.82
C LEU A 166 8.30 -8.87 10.09
N VAL A 167 9.27 -7.97 9.99
CA VAL A 167 10.00 -7.44 11.15
C VAL A 167 9.06 -6.71 12.09
N VAL A 168 8.19 -5.83 11.58
CA VAL A 168 7.21 -5.12 12.42
C VAL A 168 6.27 -6.11 13.10
N ASN A 169 5.76 -7.09 12.37
CA ASN A 169 4.88 -8.11 12.91
C ASN A 169 5.55 -8.95 14.01
N LEU A 170 6.80 -9.38 13.82
CA LEU A 170 7.56 -10.13 14.83
C LEU A 170 7.88 -9.29 16.08
N VAL A 171 8.21 -8.00 15.90
CA VAL A 171 8.44 -7.08 17.03
C VAL A 171 7.17 -6.87 17.83
N MET A 172 6.03 -6.71 17.15
CA MET A 172 4.72 -6.60 17.78
C MET A 172 4.35 -7.88 18.54
N GLU A 173 4.55 -9.05 17.93
CA GLU A 173 4.33 -10.36 18.56
C GLU A 173 5.19 -10.51 19.83
N PHE A 174 6.49 -10.21 19.74
CA PHE A 174 7.42 -10.23 20.88
C PHE A 174 7.01 -9.26 22.00
N SER A 175 6.38 -8.15 21.63
CA SER A 175 5.85 -7.15 22.56
C SER A 175 4.46 -7.51 23.13
N GLY A 176 3.95 -8.71 22.85
CA GLY A 176 2.66 -9.21 23.33
C GLY A 176 1.45 -8.79 22.50
N TRP A 177 1.64 -8.13 21.35
CA TRP A 177 0.58 -7.81 20.40
C TRP A 177 0.32 -8.98 19.46
N VAL A 178 -0.23 -10.07 20.01
CA VAL A 178 -0.48 -11.31 19.27
C VAL A 178 -1.88 -11.31 18.64
N VAL A 179 -1.95 -11.46 17.32
CA VAL A 179 -3.22 -11.59 16.60
C VAL A 179 -3.93 -12.87 17.01
N GLY A 180 -5.19 -12.76 17.46
CA GLY A 180 -5.96 -13.88 18.02
C GLY A 180 -5.52 -14.30 19.44
N GLY A 181 -4.67 -13.51 20.12
CA GLY A 181 -4.28 -13.73 21.50
C GLY A 181 -5.30 -13.23 22.55
N PRO A 182 -4.99 -13.34 23.85
CA PRO A 182 -5.84 -12.83 24.93
C PRO A 182 -6.10 -11.33 24.78
N ASN A 183 -7.34 -10.88 25.00
CA ASN A 183 -7.78 -9.48 24.86
C ASN A 183 -7.55 -8.87 23.46
N ALA A 184 -7.35 -9.68 22.42
CA ALA A 184 -7.08 -9.18 21.07
C ALA A 184 -8.24 -8.35 20.49
N ALA A 185 -9.48 -8.67 20.85
CA ALA A 185 -10.66 -7.91 20.44
C ALA A 185 -10.69 -6.52 21.11
N GLU A 186 -10.45 -6.45 22.42
CA GLU A 186 -10.43 -5.19 23.18
C GLU A 186 -9.33 -4.24 22.70
N ARG A 187 -8.19 -4.78 22.28
CA ARG A 187 -7.03 -4.03 21.80
C ARG A 187 -7.02 -3.78 20.30
N TYR A 188 -8.01 -4.30 19.57
CA TYR A 188 -8.03 -4.28 18.10
C TYR A 188 -6.71 -4.79 17.48
N THR A 189 -6.09 -5.82 18.08
CA THR A 189 -4.70 -6.22 17.78
C THR A 189 -4.47 -6.50 16.30
N MET A 190 -5.44 -7.15 15.63
CA MET A 190 -5.35 -7.41 14.19
C MET A 190 -5.23 -6.12 13.38
N LEU A 191 -6.09 -5.12 13.65
CA LEU A 191 -6.06 -3.83 12.95
C LEU A 191 -4.76 -3.09 13.25
N THR A 192 -4.30 -3.07 14.51
CA THR A 192 -3.06 -2.39 14.91
C THR A 192 -1.84 -3.01 14.26
N VAL A 193 -1.70 -4.34 14.31
CA VAL A 193 -0.57 -5.05 13.69
C VAL A 193 -0.59 -4.91 12.17
N MET A 194 -1.77 -5.04 11.55
CA MET A 194 -1.94 -4.84 10.10
C MET A 194 -1.59 -3.42 9.69
N PHE A 195 -2.05 -2.41 10.44
CA PHE A 195 -1.77 -1.01 10.15
C PHE A 195 -0.27 -0.71 10.26
N LEU A 196 0.36 -1.06 11.38
CA LEU A 196 1.79 -0.82 11.60
C LEU A 196 2.66 -1.61 10.63
N GLY A 197 2.30 -2.86 10.34
CA GLY A 197 2.98 -3.68 9.34
C GLY A 197 2.95 -3.03 7.97
N ASN A 198 1.77 -2.63 7.48
CA ASN A 198 1.64 -1.95 6.19
C ASN A 198 2.30 -0.56 6.18
N PHE A 199 2.32 0.13 7.32
CA PHE A 199 3.03 1.41 7.46
C PHE A 199 4.55 1.21 7.31
N GLY A 200 5.11 0.18 7.97
CA GLY A 200 6.50 -0.23 7.79
C GLY A 200 6.81 -0.62 6.34
N THR A 201 5.93 -1.38 5.70
CA THR A 201 5.98 -1.73 4.27
C THR A 201 6.08 -0.48 3.39
N ALA A 202 5.20 0.50 3.61
CA ALA A 202 5.16 1.73 2.81
C ALA A 202 6.41 2.60 3.02
N LEU A 203 6.92 2.70 4.25
CA LEU A 203 8.16 3.41 4.54
C LEU A 203 9.37 2.74 3.88
N ALA A 204 9.57 1.44 4.10
CA ALA A 204 10.72 0.71 3.57
C ALA A 204 10.67 0.61 2.04
N GLY A 205 9.50 0.27 1.48
CA GLY A 205 9.29 0.20 0.04
C GLY A 205 9.45 1.56 -0.63
N GLY A 206 8.86 2.61 -0.05
CA GLY A 206 9.00 3.99 -0.54
C GLY A 206 10.43 4.49 -0.48
N ALA A 207 11.15 4.24 0.62
CA ALA A 207 12.57 4.56 0.78
C ALA A 207 13.43 3.94 -0.32
N LEU A 208 13.32 2.62 -0.50
CA LEU A 208 14.12 1.89 -1.48
C LEU A 208 13.76 2.30 -2.93
N LEU A 209 12.48 2.51 -3.21
CA LEU A 209 12.02 3.03 -4.49
C LEU A 209 12.70 4.37 -4.81
N GLY A 210 12.76 5.31 -3.86
CA GLY A 210 13.43 6.60 -4.05
C GLY A 210 14.92 6.46 -4.36
N VAL A 211 15.63 5.57 -3.65
CA VAL A 211 17.05 5.27 -3.92
C VAL A 211 17.24 4.76 -5.35
N MET A 212 16.36 3.85 -5.79
CA MET A 212 16.45 3.24 -7.11
C MET A 212 16.08 4.17 -8.27
N LEU A 213 15.26 5.19 -8.01
CA LEU A 213 14.88 6.20 -9.01
C LEU A 213 15.91 7.34 -9.15
N THR A 214 16.76 7.54 -8.15
CA THR A 214 17.75 8.64 -8.12
C THR A 214 18.72 8.67 -9.32
N PRO A 215 19.30 7.53 -9.77
CA PRO A 215 20.22 7.55 -10.91
C PRO A 215 19.57 8.02 -12.22
N LEU A 216 18.27 7.82 -12.38
CA LEU A 216 17.53 8.23 -13.58
C LEU A 216 17.42 9.75 -13.65
N ALA A 217 17.08 10.40 -12.54
CA ALA A 217 16.97 11.85 -12.48
C ALA A 217 18.31 12.55 -12.77
N GLN A 218 19.42 11.97 -12.35
CA GLN A 218 20.76 12.49 -12.61
C GLN A 218 21.10 12.42 -14.11
N SER A 219 20.74 11.33 -14.79
CA SER A 219 20.99 11.17 -16.23
C SER A 219 20.24 12.19 -17.10
N THR A 220 19.01 12.57 -16.71
CA THR A 220 18.21 13.57 -17.42
C THR A 220 18.77 14.98 -17.26
N HIS A 221 19.34 15.29 -16.09
CA HIS A 221 19.98 16.59 -15.83
C HIS A 221 21.32 16.78 -16.53
N THR A 222 22.08 15.71 -16.76
CA THR A 222 23.33 15.79 -17.53
C THR A 222 23.08 15.95 -19.02
N ALA A 223 22.01 15.33 -19.56
CA ALA A 223 21.66 15.43 -20.98
C ALA A 223 21.19 16.84 -21.39
N SER A 224 20.55 17.59 -20.48
CA SER A 224 20.06 18.95 -20.77
C SER A 224 21.12 20.06 -20.62
N ARG A 225 22.33 19.72 -20.17
CA ARG A 225 23.44 20.66 -19.95
C ARG A 225 24.55 20.58 -21.01
N SER A 226 24.34 19.85 -22.11
CA SER A 226 25.22 19.91 -23.28
C SER A 226 24.81 21.11 -24.14
N PRO A 227 25.52 22.26 -24.11
CA PRO A 227 25.34 23.26 -25.14
C PRO A 227 25.87 22.70 -26.45
N VAL A 228 25.03 22.69 -27.48
CA VAL A 228 25.50 22.72 -28.87
C VAL A 228 25.86 24.16 -29.19
#